data_AF-A0A371I3B7-F1
#
_entry.id   AF-A0A371I3B7-F1
#
_cell.length_a   1.000
_cell.length_b   1.000
_cell.length_c   1.000
_cell.angle_alpha   90.00
_cell.angle_beta   90.00
_cell.angle_gamma   90.00
#
_symmetry.space_group_name_H-M   'P 1'
#
loop_
_entity.id
_entity.type
_entity.pdbx_description
1 polymer ?
#
loop_
_entity_poly.entity_id
_entity_poly.type
_entity_poly.pdbx_seq_one_letter_code
_entity_poly.pdbx_strand_id
1 'polypeptide(L)'
;MVALEVERSSIMSQKQSERPQREQDPVKYGDVFNVSGELASKPIAPRDAALMQATENQVMGQTQKGGPASVMQSAATVNVGAGIVGRRDISDVAKDQGVSVSEAKVGGNRVITESVGTHVVGQFVEPDVPMTTPGTALEPDAITIGEALEASAFAGAGDKPVDESDAAAIQAAEMRATVKNETEPGGLGAKAQSAATRNTRTMPITQKTTLSDILSDAREKLPEDKAVTREDAEGVIGAELRNKLDMRTTPGGVAASMAAAASLNQNSYVSYNEKGAMHEDLNMRIGAHSSTYLPHFK
;
A
#
# COMPACT_ATOMS: atom_id res chain seq x y z
N MET A 1 7.04 -69.97 34.13
CA MET A 1 6.72 -70.10 32.68
C MET A 1 5.31 -69.55 32.51
N VAL A 2 5.14 -68.29 32.11
CA VAL A 2 4.98 -67.81 30.71
C VAL A 2 3.65 -68.32 30.14
N ALA A 3 2.68 -67.55 29.65
CA ALA A 3 2.45 -66.13 29.42
C ALA A 3 0.97 -65.95 28.96
N LEU A 4 0.58 -64.69 28.63
CA LEU A 4 -0.58 -64.27 27.79
C LEU A 4 -1.90 -64.07 28.57
N GLU A 5 -2.62 -62.95 28.49
CA GLU A 5 -2.43 -61.69 27.78
C GLU A 5 -3.41 -60.67 28.38
N VAL A 6 -2.98 -59.41 28.39
CA VAL A 6 -3.73 -58.21 28.72
C VAL A 6 -4.86 -58.04 27.71
N GLU A 7 -6.13 -57.95 28.15
CA GLU A 7 -7.16 -57.24 27.37
C GLU A 7 -8.50 -57.15 28.13
N ARG A 8 -8.67 -56.10 28.95
CA ARG A 8 -9.97 -55.41 29.14
C ARG A 8 -9.70 -53.95 29.51
N SER A 9 -8.96 -53.25 28.66
CA SER A 9 -8.86 -51.79 28.68
C SER A 9 -9.61 -51.24 27.49
N SER A 10 -10.47 -50.26 27.74
CA SER A 10 -11.05 -49.34 26.76
C SER A 10 -11.75 -49.95 25.53
N ILE A 11 -13.05 -50.17 25.66
CA ILE A 11 -13.96 -50.03 24.52
C ILE A 11 -14.83 -48.79 24.75
N MET A 12 -14.20 -47.65 25.00
CA MET A 12 -14.82 -46.36 24.69
C MET A 12 -14.72 -46.19 23.18
N SER A 13 -15.81 -46.53 22.51
CA SER A 13 -16.08 -46.20 21.13
C SER A 13 -15.70 -44.73 20.88
N GLN A 14 -14.59 -44.54 20.16
CA GLN A 14 -14.25 -43.28 19.52
C GLN A 14 -15.36 -42.97 18.50
N LYS A 15 -16.44 -42.34 18.96
CA LYS A 15 -17.19 -41.43 18.10
C LYS A 15 -16.27 -40.25 17.87
N GLN A 16 -15.47 -40.40 16.82
CA GLN A 16 -14.86 -39.31 16.09
C GLN A 16 -15.90 -38.19 16.01
N SER A 17 -15.58 -37.06 16.62
CA SER A 17 -16.43 -35.88 16.57
C SER A 17 -16.45 -35.42 15.12
N GLU A 18 -17.40 -35.94 14.34
CA GLU A 18 -17.88 -35.29 13.13
C GLU A 18 -18.39 -33.93 13.60
N ARG A 19 -17.51 -32.93 13.54
CA ARG A 19 -17.96 -31.54 13.53
C ARG A 19 -18.96 -31.46 12.39
N PRO A 20 -20.19 -30.94 12.60
CA PRO A 20 -21.09 -30.70 11.49
C PRO A 20 -20.31 -29.89 10.45
N GLN A 21 -20.14 -30.43 9.24
CA GLN A 21 -19.78 -29.65 8.08
C GLN A 21 -20.87 -28.59 7.96
N ARG A 22 -20.66 -27.43 8.60
CA ARG A 22 -21.31 -26.21 8.14
C ARG A 22 -20.81 -26.09 6.71
N GLU A 23 -21.71 -26.22 5.74
CA GLU A 23 -21.48 -25.74 4.39
C GLU A 23 -20.94 -24.32 4.56
N GLN A 24 -19.61 -24.16 4.44
CA GLN A 24 -19.01 -22.84 4.50
C GLN A 24 -19.34 -22.21 3.16
N ASP A 25 -20.09 -21.11 3.19
CA ASP A 25 -20.30 -20.33 1.99
C ASP A 25 -18.92 -19.93 1.42
N PRO A 26 -18.73 -20.02 0.09
CA PRO A 26 -17.48 -19.60 -0.51
C PRO A 26 -17.19 -18.15 -0.20
N VAL A 27 -15.92 -17.82 -0.05
CA VAL A 27 -15.46 -16.43 -0.14
C VAL A 27 -15.58 -16.00 -1.60
N LYS A 28 -16.48 -15.08 -1.87
CA LYS A 28 -16.78 -14.55 -3.20
C LYS A 28 -16.06 -13.23 -3.44
N TYR A 29 -16.02 -12.80 -4.70
CA TYR A 29 -15.48 -11.48 -5.03
C TYR A 29 -16.22 -10.34 -4.31
N GLY A 30 -17.54 -10.42 -4.20
CA GLY A 30 -18.33 -9.38 -3.52
C GLY A 30 -18.11 -9.30 -2.00
N ASP A 31 -17.50 -10.32 -1.41
CA ASP A 31 -17.19 -10.34 0.03
C ASP A 31 -15.88 -9.61 0.35
N VAL A 32 -14.97 -9.53 -0.63
CA VAL A 32 -13.62 -8.96 -0.44
C VAL A 32 -13.34 -7.72 -1.29
N PHE A 33 -14.10 -7.51 -2.36
CA PHE A 33 -14.00 -6.35 -3.23
C PHE A 33 -15.37 -5.70 -3.39
N ASN A 34 -15.39 -4.38 -3.47
CA ASN A 34 -16.59 -3.61 -3.76
C ASN A 34 -17.00 -3.71 -5.25
N VAL A 35 -17.36 -4.93 -5.67
CA VAL A 35 -17.86 -5.25 -7.02
C VAL A 35 -19.31 -5.72 -6.95
N SER A 36 -20.03 -5.56 -8.04
CA SER A 36 -21.43 -6.00 -8.16
C SER A 36 -21.61 -6.89 -9.39
N GLY A 37 -22.83 -7.35 -9.64
CA GLY A 37 -23.16 -8.15 -10.81
C GLY A 37 -22.62 -9.57 -10.74
N GLU A 38 -22.33 -10.14 -11.92
CA GLU A 38 -21.95 -11.55 -12.04
C GLU A 38 -20.70 -11.89 -11.22
N LEU A 39 -19.64 -11.06 -11.33
CA LEU A 39 -18.37 -11.31 -10.66
C LEU A 39 -18.54 -11.41 -9.15
N ALA A 40 -19.35 -10.53 -8.55
CA ALA A 40 -19.57 -10.47 -7.10
C ALA A 40 -20.08 -11.80 -6.51
N SER A 41 -20.81 -12.58 -7.31
CA SER A 41 -21.38 -13.86 -6.89
C SER A 41 -20.42 -15.05 -7.03
N LYS A 42 -19.29 -14.89 -7.74
CA LYS A 42 -18.37 -15.99 -8.05
C LYS A 42 -17.43 -16.24 -6.86
N PRO A 43 -17.16 -17.52 -6.52
CA PRO A 43 -16.08 -17.84 -5.60
C PRO A 43 -14.74 -17.41 -6.20
N ILE A 44 -13.82 -16.93 -5.36
CA ILE A 44 -12.46 -16.62 -5.84
C ILE A 44 -11.72 -17.94 -6.07
N ALA A 45 -11.32 -18.16 -7.33
CA ALA A 45 -10.64 -19.38 -7.76
C ALA A 45 -9.10 -19.22 -7.76
N PRO A 46 -8.33 -20.32 -7.56
CA PRO A 46 -6.87 -20.25 -7.51
C PRO A 46 -6.22 -19.72 -8.79
N ARG A 47 -6.75 -20.04 -9.97
CA ARG A 47 -6.19 -19.52 -11.23
C ARG A 47 -6.49 -18.06 -11.45
N ASP A 48 -7.61 -17.55 -10.95
CA ASP A 48 -7.90 -16.12 -10.98
C ASP A 48 -6.85 -15.36 -10.17
N ALA A 49 -6.57 -15.84 -8.94
CA ALA A 49 -5.57 -15.28 -8.06
C ALA A 49 -4.15 -15.35 -8.68
N ALA A 50 -3.81 -16.47 -9.32
CA ALA A 50 -2.53 -16.63 -10.00
C ALA A 50 -2.41 -15.72 -11.24
N LEU A 51 -3.51 -15.52 -11.99
CA LEU A 51 -3.54 -14.63 -13.14
C LEU A 51 -3.40 -13.16 -12.70
N MET A 52 -4.10 -12.75 -11.64
CA MET A 52 -3.91 -11.43 -11.04
C MET A 52 -2.47 -11.22 -10.59
N GLN A 53 -1.90 -12.16 -9.84
CA GLN A 53 -0.50 -12.08 -9.41
C GLN A 53 0.47 -11.95 -10.59
N ALA A 54 0.28 -12.75 -11.65
CA ALA A 54 1.11 -12.67 -12.83
C ALA A 54 1.00 -11.29 -13.51
N THR A 55 -0.20 -10.73 -13.56
CA THR A 55 -0.46 -9.41 -14.15
C THR A 55 0.16 -8.29 -13.31
N GLU A 56 0.00 -8.33 -11.98
CA GLU A 56 0.68 -7.44 -11.02
C GLU A 56 2.20 -7.47 -11.23
N ASN A 57 2.79 -8.66 -11.25
CA ASN A 57 4.24 -8.83 -11.40
C ASN A 57 4.75 -8.35 -12.77
N GLN A 58 3.95 -8.46 -13.83
CA GLN A 58 4.33 -7.95 -15.15
C GLN A 58 4.40 -6.43 -15.21
N VAL A 59 3.54 -5.74 -14.47
CA VAL A 59 3.41 -4.28 -14.51
C VAL A 59 4.25 -3.61 -13.42
N MET A 60 4.28 -4.17 -12.22
CA MET A 60 4.92 -3.58 -11.03
C MET A 60 6.20 -4.31 -10.60
N GLY A 61 6.54 -5.45 -11.22
CA GLY A 61 7.73 -6.25 -10.89
C GLY A 61 7.60 -7.08 -9.61
N GLN A 62 6.60 -6.81 -8.77
CA GLN A 62 6.29 -7.55 -7.55
C GLN A 62 4.79 -7.52 -7.24
N THR A 63 4.34 -8.46 -6.40
CA THR A 63 2.97 -8.51 -5.89
C THR A 63 2.82 -7.51 -4.75
N GLN A 64 1.76 -6.70 -4.79
CA GLN A 64 1.56 -5.68 -3.76
C GLN A 64 1.09 -6.31 -2.44
N LYS A 65 1.75 -5.96 -1.34
CA LYS A 65 1.40 -6.49 0.00
C LYS A 65 0.05 -5.94 0.44
N GLY A 66 -0.93 -6.83 0.52
CA GLY A 66 -2.31 -6.46 0.83
C GLY A 66 -3.05 -5.83 -0.36
N GLY A 67 -2.53 -5.99 -1.58
CA GLY A 67 -3.23 -5.68 -2.82
C GLY A 67 -4.17 -6.81 -3.28
N PRO A 68 -4.90 -6.61 -4.38
CA PRO A 68 -5.87 -7.57 -4.94
C PRO A 68 -5.34 -8.99 -5.11
N ALA A 69 -4.15 -9.21 -5.69
CA ALA A 69 -3.61 -10.57 -5.82
C ALA A 69 -3.44 -11.27 -4.47
N SER A 70 -2.91 -10.57 -3.46
CA SER A 70 -2.70 -11.12 -2.11
C SER A 70 -4.03 -11.52 -1.44
N VAL A 71 -5.05 -10.67 -1.58
CA VAL A 71 -6.41 -10.93 -1.07
C VAL A 71 -7.03 -12.13 -1.79
N MET A 72 -6.93 -12.16 -3.12
CA MET A 72 -7.45 -13.26 -3.94
C MET A 72 -6.78 -14.59 -3.60
N GLN A 73 -5.46 -14.61 -3.38
CA GLN A 73 -4.72 -15.82 -2.99
C GLN A 73 -5.19 -16.36 -1.64
N SER A 74 -5.43 -15.46 -0.68
CA SER A 74 -5.92 -15.83 0.65
C SER A 74 -7.33 -16.42 0.56
N ALA A 75 -8.25 -15.75 -0.16
CA ALA A 75 -9.61 -16.23 -0.39
C ALA A 75 -9.65 -17.56 -1.15
N ALA A 76 -8.84 -17.71 -2.20
CA ALA A 76 -8.73 -18.95 -2.95
C ALA A 76 -8.20 -20.10 -2.09
N THR A 77 -7.24 -19.84 -1.19
CA THR A 77 -6.71 -20.84 -0.25
C THR A 77 -7.81 -21.34 0.69
N VAL A 78 -8.65 -20.44 1.22
CA VAL A 78 -9.81 -20.79 2.03
C VAL A 78 -10.81 -21.63 1.23
N ASN A 79 -11.16 -21.20 0.01
CA ASN A 79 -12.12 -21.92 -0.84
C ASN A 79 -11.62 -23.31 -1.25
N VAL A 80 -10.32 -23.48 -1.52
CA VAL A 80 -9.70 -24.79 -1.80
C VAL A 80 -9.71 -25.67 -0.55
N GLY A 81 -9.36 -25.11 0.61
CA GLY A 81 -9.36 -25.84 1.88
C GLY A 81 -10.75 -26.36 2.27
N ALA A 82 -11.79 -25.60 1.92
CA ALA A 82 -13.20 -25.99 2.10
C ALA A 82 -13.72 -26.94 1.01
N GLY A 83 -12.94 -27.23 -0.04
CA GLY A 83 -13.36 -28.08 -1.16
C GLY A 83 -14.39 -27.45 -2.10
N ILE A 84 -14.58 -26.13 -2.03
CA ILE A 84 -15.58 -25.39 -2.83
C ILE A 84 -15.08 -25.16 -4.26
N VAL A 85 -13.77 -24.98 -4.42
CA VAL A 85 -13.10 -24.88 -5.72
C VAL A 85 -11.90 -25.84 -5.78
N GLY A 86 -11.65 -26.37 -6.96
CA GLY A 86 -10.46 -27.16 -7.27
C GLY A 86 -9.22 -26.29 -7.46
N ARG A 87 -8.04 -26.89 -7.22
CA ARG A 87 -6.74 -26.22 -7.40
C ARG A 87 -6.47 -25.69 -8.82
N ARG A 88 -7.23 -26.17 -9.80
CA ARG A 88 -7.09 -25.80 -11.22
C ARG A 88 -8.26 -24.97 -11.73
N ASP A 89 -9.17 -24.58 -10.85
CA ASP A 89 -10.37 -23.85 -11.26
C ASP A 89 -10.04 -22.40 -11.59
N ILE A 90 -10.81 -21.86 -12.52
CA ILE A 90 -10.78 -20.48 -13.00
C ILE A 90 -12.23 -20.03 -13.19
N SER A 91 -12.54 -18.78 -12.84
CA SER A 91 -13.85 -18.21 -13.16
C SER A 91 -13.99 -17.98 -14.66
N ASP A 92 -15.22 -18.03 -15.15
CA ASP A 92 -15.58 -17.62 -16.51
C ASP A 92 -15.27 -16.16 -16.77
N VAL A 93 -15.50 -15.25 -15.81
CA VAL A 93 -15.12 -13.84 -15.96
C VAL A 93 -13.62 -13.69 -16.20
N ALA A 94 -12.77 -14.30 -15.37
CA ALA A 94 -11.32 -14.21 -15.54
C ALA A 94 -10.84 -14.93 -16.82
N LYS A 95 -11.49 -16.03 -17.20
CA LYS A 95 -11.14 -16.81 -18.40
C LYS A 95 -11.52 -16.10 -19.70
N ASP A 96 -12.74 -15.55 -19.76
CA ASP A 96 -13.34 -15.05 -21.00
C ASP A 96 -13.11 -13.53 -21.17
N GLN A 97 -13.05 -12.78 -20.07
CA GLN A 97 -12.84 -11.32 -20.08
C GLN A 97 -11.43 -10.92 -19.63
N GLY A 98 -10.70 -11.81 -18.98
CA GLY A 98 -9.31 -11.59 -18.57
C GLY A 98 -9.14 -10.82 -17.26
N VAL A 99 -7.88 -10.56 -16.94
CA VAL A 99 -7.44 -9.72 -15.82
C VAL A 99 -6.49 -8.67 -16.38
N SER A 100 -6.60 -7.43 -15.92
CA SER A 100 -5.81 -6.32 -16.42
C SER A 100 -5.35 -5.39 -15.31
N VAL A 101 -4.15 -4.87 -15.47
CA VAL A 101 -3.60 -3.77 -14.67
C VAL A 101 -3.29 -2.63 -15.62
N SER A 102 -3.78 -1.43 -15.33
CA SER A 102 -3.59 -0.23 -16.14
C SER A 102 -2.99 0.89 -15.30
N GLU A 103 -2.21 1.75 -15.96
CA GLU A 103 -1.49 2.85 -15.32
C GLU A 103 -1.91 4.18 -15.92
N ALA A 104 -2.19 5.17 -15.08
CA ALA A 104 -2.44 6.55 -15.49
C ALA A 104 -1.54 7.50 -14.70
N LYS A 105 -0.87 8.43 -15.39
CA LYS A 105 -0.07 9.47 -14.72
C LYS A 105 -0.95 10.64 -14.31
N VAL A 106 -0.97 10.97 -13.03
CA VAL A 106 -1.71 12.10 -12.46
C VAL A 106 -0.80 12.87 -11.52
N GLY A 107 -0.44 14.10 -11.89
CA GLY A 107 0.30 15.01 -11.01
C GLY A 107 1.67 14.51 -10.54
N GLY A 108 2.40 13.76 -11.38
CA GLY A 108 3.71 13.19 -11.02
C GLY A 108 3.65 11.85 -10.28
N ASN A 109 2.44 11.34 -10.00
CA ASN A 109 2.23 10.01 -9.45
C ASN A 109 1.58 9.09 -10.48
N ARG A 110 1.69 7.78 -10.25
CA ARG A 110 1.09 6.75 -11.08
C ARG A 110 -0.13 6.16 -10.38
N VAL A 111 -1.31 6.30 -10.97
CA VAL A 111 -2.53 5.65 -10.53
C VAL A 111 -2.60 4.28 -11.19
N ILE A 112 -2.53 3.23 -10.39
CA ILE A 112 -2.74 1.85 -10.80
C ILE A 112 -4.22 1.54 -10.70
N THR A 113 -4.80 0.92 -11.72
CA THR A 113 -6.16 0.35 -11.67
C THR A 113 -6.13 -1.11 -12.11
N GLU A 114 -6.61 -1.99 -11.24
CA GLU A 114 -6.60 -3.44 -11.43
C GLU A 114 -8.04 -3.95 -11.58
N SER A 115 -8.25 -4.86 -12.52
CA SER A 115 -9.60 -5.29 -12.90
C SER A 115 -9.67 -6.77 -13.26
N VAL A 116 -10.81 -7.38 -12.95
CA VAL A 116 -11.20 -8.72 -13.41
C VAL A 116 -12.40 -8.56 -14.32
N GLY A 117 -12.23 -8.89 -15.60
CA GLY A 117 -13.13 -8.45 -16.67
C GLY A 117 -13.32 -6.94 -16.64
N THR A 118 -14.57 -6.48 -16.61
CA THR A 118 -14.90 -5.05 -16.55
C THR A 118 -14.97 -4.46 -15.15
N HIS A 119 -14.65 -5.22 -14.10
CA HIS A 119 -14.85 -4.81 -12.71
C HIS A 119 -13.51 -4.42 -12.07
N VAL A 120 -13.43 -3.19 -11.58
CA VAL A 120 -12.27 -2.72 -10.81
C VAL A 120 -12.26 -3.41 -9.45
N VAL A 121 -11.16 -4.07 -9.13
CA VAL A 121 -10.94 -4.76 -7.84
C VAL A 121 -9.90 -4.06 -6.97
N GLY A 122 -9.16 -3.09 -7.52
CA GLY A 122 -8.26 -2.23 -6.77
C GLY A 122 -7.87 -0.99 -7.56
N GLN A 123 -7.66 0.12 -6.87
CA GLN A 123 -7.08 1.32 -7.47
C GLN A 123 -6.28 2.12 -6.45
N PHE A 124 -4.99 2.28 -6.69
CA PHE A 124 -4.10 2.95 -5.73
C PHE A 124 -3.08 3.86 -6.41
N VAL A 125 -2.64 4.88 -5.67
CA VAL A 125 -1.61 5.82 -6.09
C VAL A 125 -0.25 5.28 -5.67
N GLU A 126 0.66 5.10 -6.62
CA GLU A 126 2.07 4.76 -6.38
C GLU A 126 2.99 5.91 -6.81
N PRO A 127 4.19 6.00 -6.20
CA PRO A 127 5.27 6.84 -6.71
C PRO A 127 5.67 6.44 -8.15
N ASP A 128 5.83 7.42 -9.05
CA ASP A 128 6.22 7.19 -10.47
C ASP A 128 7.75 7.21 -10.65
N VAL A 129 8.47 6.34 -9.94
CA VAL A 129 9.95 6.38 -9.85
C VAL A 129 10.60 4.99 -9.88
N PRO A 130 11.63 4.71 -10.71
CA PRO A 130 12.30 3.40 -10.74
C PRO A 130 13.03 3.07 -9.43
N MET A 131 12.94 1.82 -8.99
CA MET A 131 13.61 1.26 -7.80
C MET A 131 15.14 1.41 -7.80
N THR A 132 15.75 1.71 -8.95
CA THR A 132 17.21 1.78 -9.13
C THR A 132 17.81 3.15 -8.81
N THR A 133 17.00 4.15 -8.47
CA THR A 133 17.48 5.50 -8.16
C THR A 133 17.79 5.56 -6.67
N PRO A 134 19.06 5.69 -6.23
CA PRO A 134 19.36 5.87 -4.82
C PRO A 134 18.71 7.18 -4.38
N GLY A 135 17.64 7.09 -3.60
CA GLY A 135 16.93 8.27 -3.11
C GLY A 135 17.83 9.13 -2.26
N THR A 136 17.73 10.44 -2.44
CA THR A 136 18.47 11.46 -1.69
C THR A 136 17.92 11.64 -0.27
N ALA A 137 17.75 10.55 0.47
CA ALA A 137 17.33 10.56 1.88
C ALA A 137 18.31 11.31 2.83
N LEU A 138 19.38 11.89 2.27
CA LEU A 138 20.41 12.67 2.92
C LEU A 138 20.44 14.14 2.44
N GLU A 139 19.57 14.56 1.52
CA GLU A 139 19.47 15.96 1.11
C GLU A 139 18.71 16.79 2.16
N PRO A 140 19.23 17.97 2.56
CA PRO A 140 18.62 18.80 3.59
C PRO A 140 17.23 19.35 3.21
N ASP A 141 16.86 19.31 1.93
CA ASP A 141 15.57 19.79 1.42
C ASP A 141 14.59 18.64 1.08
N ALA A 142 14.93 17.39 1.45
CA ALA A 142 14.06 16.25 1.21
C ALA A 142 12.81 16.31 2.10
N ILE A 143 11.65 16.07 1.50
CA ILE A 143 10.36 16.05 2.20
C ILE A 143 10.35 14.89 3.19
N THR A 144 10.08 15.20 4.45
CA THR A 144 10.06 14.21 5.53
C THR A 144 8.71 13.50 5.67
N ILE A 145 8.67 12.40 6.43
CA ILE A 145 7.42 11.70 6.74
C ILE A 145 6.47 12.62 7.51
N GLY A 146 6.99 13.39 8.46
CA GLY A 146 6.22 14.38 9.21
C GLY A 146 5.59 15.44 8.30
N GLU A 147 6.36 15.96 7.34
CA GLU A 147 5.87 16.94 6.35
C GLU A 147 4.83 16.33 5.40
N ALA A 148 5.00 15.08 4.97
CA ALA A 148 4.01 14.40 4.13
C ALA A 148 2.70 14.09 4.88
N LEU A 149 2.79 13.76 6.17
CA LEU A 149 1.63 13.60 7.04
C LEU A 149 0.90 14.94 7.25
N GLU A 150 1.64 16.00 7.54
CA GLU A 150 1.10 17.35 7.71
C GLU A 150 0.44 17.85 6.42
N ALA A 151 1.03 17.60 5.25
CA ALA A 151 0.41 17.91 3.96
C ALA A 151 -0.97 17.24 3.79
N SER A 152 -1.17 16.05 4.35
CA SER A 152 -2.47 15.35 4.31
C SER A 152 -3.55 16.07 5.13
N ALA A 153 -3.17 16.86 6.14
CA ALA A 153 -4.10 17.70 6.91
C ALA A 153 -4.68 18.85 6.07
N PHE A 154 -3.94 19.33 5.07
CA PHE A 154 -4.32 20.47 4.22
C PHE A 154 -4.78 20.07 2.83
N ALA A 155 -4.60 18.80 2.46
CA ALA A 155 -5.09 18.24 1.21
C ALA A 155 -6.62 18.09 1.22
N GLY A 156 -7.18 17.72 0.07
CA GLY A 156 -8.64 17.58 -0.10
C GLY A 156 -9.32 16.54 0.82
N ALA A 157 -8.56 15.72 1.53
CA ALA A 157 -9.07 14.78 2.53
C ALA A 157 -8.97 15.30 3.98
N GLY A 158 -8.47 16.51 4.24
CA GLY A 158 -8.27 17.03 5.59
C GLY A 158 -9.52 16.95 6.48
N ASP A 159 -10.67 17.39 5.95
CA ASP A 159 -11.97 17.36 6.62
C ASP A 159 -12.62 15.96 6.69
N LYS A 160 -11.96 14.93 6.12
CA LYS A 160 -12.45 13.55 6.20
C LYS A 160 -12.38 13.09 7.66
N PRO A 161 -13.49 12.56 8.24
CA PRO A 161 -13.43 11.85 9.50
C PRO A 161 -12.48 10.65 9.43
N VAL A 162 -11.60 10.52 10.40
CA VAL A 162 -10.66 9.41 10.47
C VAL A 162 -11.40 8.08 10.60
N ASP A 163 -11.04 7.13 9.73
CA ASP A 163 -11.47 5.73 9.79
C ASP A 163 -10.31 4.78 10.16
N GLU A 164 -10.58 3.47 10.23
CA GLU A 164 -9.57 2.46 10.61
C GLU A 164 -8.42 2.36 9.60
N SER A 165 -8.70 2.60 8.32
CA SER A 165 -7.70 2.58 7.26
C SER A 165 -6.77 3.78 7.33
N ASP A 166 -7.32 4.96 7.60
CA ASP A 166 -6.53 6.16 7.89
C ASP A 166 -5.63 5.94 9.11
N ALA A 167 -6.18 5.38 10.20
CA ALA A 167 -5.42 5.10 11.42
C ALA A 167 -4.26 4.13 11.17
N ALA A 168 -4.49 3.07 10.39
CA ALA A 168 -3.44 2.11 10.01
C ALA A 168 -2.36 2.75 9.13
N ALA A 169 -2.75 3.63 8.20
CA ALA A 169 -1.80 4.37 7.35
C ALA A 169 -0.93 5.34 8.17
N ILE A 170 -1.54 6.09 9.09
CA ILE A 170 -0.83 7.02 9.99
C ILE A 170 0.14 6.25 10.89
N GLN A 171 -0.31 5.15 11.49
CA GLN A 171 0.55 4.30 12.32
C GLN A 171 1.72 3.73 11.52
N ALA A 172 1.49 3.27 10.29
CA ALA A 172 2.55 2.77 9.42
C ALA A 172 3.57 3.85 9.07
N ALA A 173 3.13 5.09 8.83
CA ALA A 173 4.01 6.23 8.59
C ALA A 173 4.85 6.56 9.84
N GLU A 174 4.22 6.62 11.02
CA GLU A 174 4.91 6.89 12.29
C GLU A 174 5.99 5.86 12.60
N MET A 175 5.69 4.56 12.49
CA MET A 175 6.69 3.50 12.73
C MET A 175 7.87 3.58 11.75
N ARG A 176 7.64 4.08 10.55
CA ARG A 176 8.70 4.27 9.56
C ARG A 176 9.56 5.48 9.90
N ALA A 177 8.96 6.56 10.39
CA ALA A 177 9.70 7.74 10.83
C ALA A 177 10.66 7.43 11.99
N THR A 178 10.23 6.61 12.95
CA THR A 178 11.00 6.38 14.18
C THR A 178 12.04 5.27 14.09
N VAL A 179 12.08 4.48 12.99
CA VAL A 179 12.95 3.29 12.77
C VAL A 179 12.82 2.19 13.85
N LYS A 180 12.13 2.48 14.96
CA LYS A 180 11.77 1.57 16.05
C LYS A 180 10.50 0.85 15.65
N ASN A 181 10.51 -0.47 15.70
CA ASN A 181 9.35 -1.32 15.41
C ASN A 181 8.27 -1.30 16.53
N GLU A 182 8.18 -0.21 17.30
CA GLU A 182 7.29 -0.07 18.44
C GLU A 182 6.40 1.15 18.26
N THR A 183 5.10 0.98 18.55
CA THR A 183 4.15 2.10 18.59
C THR A 183 4.42 2.95 19.82
N GLU A 184 4.74 4.22 19.64
CA GLU A 184 4.93 5.15 20.74
C GLU A 184 3.60 5.43 21.46
N PRO A 185 3.51 5.19 22.79
CA PRO A 185 2.30 5.51 23.54
C PRO A 185 1.97 7.00 23.45
N GLY A 186 0.81 7.33 22.87
CA GLY A 186 0.37 8.72 22.66
C GLY A 186 0.86 9.38 21.37
N GLY A 187 1.52 8.61 20.49
CA GLY A 187 1.89 9.01 19.13
C GLY A 187 0.70 9.29 18.20
N LEU A 188 1.00 9.69 16.96
CA LEU A 188 -0.01 9.99 15.94
C LEU A 188 -0.87 8.77 15.61
N GLY A 189 -0.29 7.58 15.48
CA GLY A 189 -1.01 6.34 15.21
C GLY A 189 -1.98 5.98 16.33
N ALA A 190 -1.55 6.12 17.59
CA ALA A 190 -2.42 5.87 18.75
C ALA A 190 -3.60 6.86 18.82
N LYS A 191 -3.35 8.15 18.53
CA LYS A 191 -4.41 9.17 18.45
C LYS A 191 -5.39 8.89 17.33
N ALA A 192 -4.90 8.52 16.14
CA ALA A 192 -5.72 8.17 14.99
C ALA A 192 -6.60 6.94 15.27
N GLN A 193 -6.05 5.90 15.91
CA GLN A 193 -6.82 4.70 16.28
C GLN A 193 -7.93 5.00 17.29
N SER A 194 -7.63 5.85 18.29
CA SER A 194 -8.63 6.33 19.26
C SER A 194 -9.74 7.14 18.56
N ALA A 195 -9.35 8.04 17.66
CA ALA A 195 -10.26 8.84 16.84
C ALA A 195 -11.16 7.96 15.95
N ALA A 196 -10.59 7.01 15.21
CA ALA A 196 -11.33 6.07 14.37
C ALA A 196 -12.38 5.31 15.20
N THR A 197 -11.97 4.75 16.35
CA THR A 197 -12.87 4.03 17.27
C THR A 197 -14.00 4.93 17.77
N ARG A 198 -13.69 6.16 18.17
CA ARG A 198 -14.69 7.13 18.65
C ARG A 198 -15.66 7.56 17.54
N ASN A 199 -15.15 7.75 16.33
CA ASN A 199 -15.91 8.17 15.16
C ASN A 199 -16.97 7.13 14.75
N THR A 200 -16.75 5.84 15.02
CA THR A 200 -17.77 4.79 14.79
C THR A 200 -19.00 4.94 15.69
N ARG A 201 -18.84 5.58 16.86
CA ARG A 201 -19.91 5.76 17.87
C ARG A 201 -20.48 7.18 17.89
N THR A 202 -19.95 8.07 17.06
CA THR A 202 -20.34 9.47 17.00
C THR A 202 -21.22 9.69 15.78
N MET A 203 -22.49 10.07 16.00
CA MET A 203 -23.46 10.24 14.92
C MET A 203 -23.27 11.54 14.12
N PRO A 204 -23.07 12.73 14.75
CA PRO A 204 -22.88 13.95 13.99
C PRO A 204 -21.51 13.95 13.32
N ILE A 205 -21.47 14.04 11.99
CA ILE A 205 -20.22 14.14 11.20
C ILE A 205 -19.33 15.29 11.68
N THR A 206 -19.94 16.40 12.09
CA THR A 206 -19.27 17.61 12.58
C THR A 206 -18.61 17.46 13.95
N GLN A 207 -18.87 16.37 14.66
CA GLN A 207 -18.24 16.04 15.95
C GLN A 207 -17.19 14.93 15.82
N LYS A 208 -17.00 14.40 14.61
CA LYS A 208 -15.98 13.40 14.35
C LYS A 208 -14.62 14.07 14.25
N THR A 209 -13.60 13.38 14.76
CA THR A 209 -12.22 13.81 14.60
C THR A 209 -11.78 13.56 13.17
N THR A 210 -11.20 14.57 12.54
CA THR A 210 -10.79 14.60 11.14
C THR A 210 -9.30 14.31 10.96
N LEU A 211 -8.86 14.09 9.72
CA LEU A 211 -7.43 13.99 9.39
C LEU A 211 -6.69 15.27 9.79
N SER A 212 -7.27 16.44 9.56
CA SER A 212 -6.69 17.72 9.97
C SER A 212 -6.48 17.81 11.48
N ASP A 213 -7.45 17.36 12.29
CA ASP A 213 -7.32 17.39 13.77
C ASP A 213 -6.13 16.56 14.29
N ILE A 214 -5.76 15.49 13.56
CA ILE A 214 -4.68 14.60 13.96
C ILE A 214 -3.32 15.03 13.39
N LEU A 215 -3.28 15.51 12.14
CA LEU A 215 -2.06 15.62 11.35
C LEU A 215 -1.53 17.05 11.15
N SER A 216 -2.27 18.10 11.53
CA SER A 216 -1.89 19.51 11.24
C SER A 216 -0.54 19.98 11.82
N ASP A 217 0.05 19.20 12.71
CA ASP A 217 1.33 19.45 13.38
C ASP A 217 2.15 18.15 13.46
N ALA A 218 1.96 17.24 12.48
CA ALA A 218 2.58 15.93 12.46
C ALA A 218 4.11 16.01 12.53
N ARG A 219 4.72 16.97 11.82
CA ARG A 219 6.16 17.22 11.84
C ARG A 219 6.72 17.48 13.24
N GLU A 220 5.99 18.20 14.09
CA GLU A 220 6.44 18.52 15.46
C GLU A 220 6.20 17.36 16.44
N LYS A 221 5.27 16.46 16.09
CA LYS A 221 4.83 15.35 16.95
C LYS A 221 5.61 14.05 16.74
N LEU A 222 6.34 13.92 15.64
CA LEU A 222 7.21 12.78 15.40
C LEU A 222 8.54 12.97 16.15
N PRO A 223 8.94 12.02 17.02
CA PRO A 223 10.16 12.17 17.84
C PRO A 223 11.44 12.07 17.01
N GLU A 224 11.39 11.33 15.91
CA GLU A 224 12.40 11.27 14.86
C GLU A 224 11.65 11.41 13.53
N ASP A 225 12.23 12.14 12.59
CA ASP A 225 11.64 12.37 11.28
C ASP A 225 12.71 12.19 10.20
N LYS A 226 12.37 11.39 9.19
CA LYS A 226 13.28 11.05 8.10
C LYS A 226 12.64 11.38 6.76
N ALA A 227 13.48 11.59 5.75
CA ALA A 227 13.03 11.76 4.37
C ALA A 227 12.18 10.57 3.90
N VAL A 228 11.09 10.87 3.20
CA VAL A 228 10.21 9.83 2.62
C VAL A 228 10.96 9.09 1.51
N THR A 229 11.03 7.76 1.61
CA THR A 229 11.48 6.90 0.51
C THR A 229 10.31 6.23 -0.21
N ARG A 230 10.58 5.62 -1.37
CA ARG A 230 9.59 4.83 -2.10
C ARG A 230 9.06 3.67 -1.24
N GLU A 231 9.94 2.97 -0.53
CA GLU A 231 9.60 1.84 0.34
C GLU A 231 8.73 2.26 1.53
N ASP A 232 8.89 3.49 2.00
CA ASP A 232 8.01 4.03 3.03
C ASP A 232 6.61 4.26 2.49
N ALA A 233 6.50 4.92 1.33
CA ALA A 233 5.23 5.16 0.67
C ALA A 233 4.48 3.85 0.36
N GLU A 234 5.15 2.85 -0.23
CA GLU A 234 4.57 1.52 -0.50
C GLU A 234 4.07 0.83 0.78
N GLY A 235 4.83 0.96 1.87
CA GLY A 235 4.42 0.43 3.16
C GLY A 235 3.14 1.06 3.71
N VAL A 236 2.99 2.38 3.55
CA VAL A 236 1.81 3.14 3.98
C VAL A 236 0.62 2.85 3.08
N ILE A 237 0.81 2.79 1.75
CA ILE A 237 -0.22 2.37 0.79
C ILE A 237 -0.78 1.00 1.17
N GLY A 238 0.10 0.02 1.39
CA GLY A 238 -0.32 -1.30 1.81
C GLY A 238 -1.07 -1.29 3.15
N ALA A 239 -0.73 -0.41 4.09
CA ALA A 239 -1.44 -0.28 5.37
C ALA A 239 -2.85 0.31 5.22
N GLU A 240 -3.01 1.30 4.33
CA GLU A 240 -4.31 1.88 4.01
C GLU A 240 -5.21 0.82 3.35
N LEU A 241 -4.70 0.13 2.32
CA LEU A 241 -5.48 -0.83 1.54
C LEU A 241 -5.94 -2.05 2.36
N ARG A 242 -5.11 -2.55 3.27
CA ARG A 242 -5.45 -3.73 4.10
C ARG A 242 -6.73 -3.56 4.93
N ASN A 243 -7.11 -2.33 5.26
CA ASN A 243 -8.28 -2.03 6.08
C ASN A 243 -9.42 -1.39 5.27
N LYS A 244 -9.40 -1.52 3.93
CA LYS A 244 -10.41 -0.95 3.03
C LYS A 244 -10.99 -1.99 2.08
N LEU A 245 -12.31 -2.17 2.15
CA LEU A 245 -13.04 -3.09 1.29
C LEU A 245 -13.11 -2.63 -0.18
N ASP A 246 -13.04 -1.32 -0.43
CA ASP A 246 -13.01 -0.79 -1.79
C ASP A 246 -11.62 -0.86 -2.43
N MET A 247 -10.59 -1.25 -1.66
CA MET A 247 -9.20 -1.40 -2.11
C MET A 247 -8.70 -0.15 -2.86
N ARG A 248 -9.07 1.03 -2.32
CA ARG A 248 -8.70 2.33 -2.88
C ARG A 248 -7.97 3.23 -1.90
N THR A 249 -6.84 3.78 -2.32
CA THR A 249 -6.18 4.85 -1.56
C THR A 249 -7.06 6.09 -1.55
N THR A 250 -7.13 6.79 -0.42
CA THR A 250 -7.91 8.04 -0.32
C THR A 250 -7.22 9.13 -1.14
N PRO A 251 -7.88 9.75 -2.14
CA PRO A 251 -7.33 10.90 -2.83
C PRO A 251 -7.04 12.04 -1.84
N GLY A 252 -5.80 12.54 -1.82
CA GLY A 252 -5.36 13.56 -0.86
C GLY A 252 -5.25 13.08 0.59
N GLY A 253 -5.42 11.78 0.85
CA GLY A 253 -5.16 11.18 2.17
C GLY A 253 -3.69 10.80 2.36
N VAL A 254 -3.43 10.08 3.45
CA VAL A 254 -2.08 9.79 3.93
C VAL A 254 -1.21 9.06 2.91
N ALA A 255 -1.71 7.99 2.28
CA ALA A 255 -0.93 7.25 1.30
C ALA A 255 -0.64 8.06 0.03
N ALA A 256 -1.60 8.87 -0.42
CA ALA A 256 -1.43 9.74 -1.59
C ALA A 256 -0.36 10.82 -1.35
N SER A 257 -0.34 11.44 -0.16
CA SER A 257 0.67 12.42 0.22
C SER A 257 2.07 11.80 0.37
N MET A 258 2.15 10.61 0.99
CA MET A 258 3.40 9.84 1.07
C MET A 258 3.94 9.48 -0.31
N ALA A 259 3.06 9.05 -1.24
CA ALA A 259 3.46 8.75 -2.60
C ALA A 259 3.97 9.99 -3.35
N ALA A 260 3.29 11.12 -3.20
CA ALA A 260 3.72 12.39 -3.78
C ALA A 260 5.08 12.85 -3.22
N ALA A 261 5.28 12.76 -1.90
CA ALA A 261 6.55 13.10 -1.26
C ALA A 261 7.70 12.21 -1.74
N ALA A 262 7.48 10.89 -1.84
CA ALA A 262 8.47 9.96 -2.39
C ALA A 262 8.83 10.31 -3.85
N SER A 263 7.84 10.62 -4.69
CA SER A 263 8.07 11.04 -6.09
C SER A 263 8.88 12.34 -6.16
N LEU A 264 8.58 13.32 -5.31
CA LEU A 264 9.28 14.61 -5.27
C LEU A 264 10.73 14.47 -4.80
N ASN A 265 10.97 13.70 -3.75
CA ASN A 265 12.33 13.44 -3.24
C ASN A 265 13.23 12.78 -4.28
N GLN A 266 12.67 11.94 -5.14
CA GLN A 266 13.41 11.26 -6.20
C GLN A 266 13.60 12.14 -7.45
N ASN A 267 12.68 13.07 -7.74
CA ASN A 267 12.78 13.99 -8.87
C ASN A 267 13.74 15.17 -8.61
N SER A 268 13.95 15.57 -7.35
CA SER A 268 15.00 16.53 -6.99
C SER A 268 16.38 16.09 -7.48
N TYR A 269 16.65 14.78 -7.52
CA TYR A 269 17.89 14.19 -8.04
C TYR A 269 18.16 14.47 -9.54
N VAL A 270 17.11 14.57 -10.36
CA VAL A 270 17.27 14.80 -11.82
C VAL A 270 17.59 16.27 -12.12
N SER A 271 16.96 17.19 -11.38
CA SER A 271 17.14 18.64 -11.56
C SER A 271 18.55 19.13 -11.16
N TYR A 272 19.14 18.54 -10.11
CA TYR A 272 20.51 18.90 -9.71
C TYR A 272 21.58 18.36 -10.67
N ASN A 273 21.39 17.18 -11.27
CA ASN A 273 22.31 16.63 -12.25
C ASN A 273 22.26 17.36 -13.61
N GLU A 274 21.08 17.81 -14.06
CA GLU A 274 20.98 18.64 -15.27
C GLU A 274 21.57 20.04 -15.08
N LYS A 275 21.37 20.67 -13.91
CA LYS A 275 21.98 21.98 -13.61
C LYS A 275 23.48 21.90 -13.40
N GLY A 276 23.99 20.81 -12.80
CA GLY A 276 25.42 20.54 -12.67
C GLY A 276 26.11 20.36 -14.03
N ALA A 277 25.51 19.56 -14.92
CA ALA A 277 26.00 19.38 -16.29
C ALA A 277 25.98 20.69 -17.10
N MET A 278 24.95 21.52 -16.94
CA MET A 278 24.84 22.83 -17.60
C MET A 278 25.84 23.87 -17.04
N HIS A 279 26.24 23.77 -15.77
CA HIS A 279 27.29 24.63 -15.18
C HIS A 279 28.70 24.20 -15.62
N GLU A 280 28.97 22.91 -15.75
CA GLU A 280 30.25 22.42 -16.29
C GLU A 280 30.43 22.78 -17.78
N ASP A 281 29.37 22.69 -18.59
CA ASP A 281 29.41 23.09 -20.01
C ASP A 281 29.59 24.61 -20.18
N LEU A 282 29.05 25.43 -19.27
CA LEU A 282 29.27 26.87 -19.28
C LEU A 282 30.73 27.22 -18.95
N ASN A 283 31.32 26.55 -17.95
CA ASN A 283 32.72 26.78 -17.57
C ASN A 283 33.71 26.32 -18.66
N MET A 284 33.41 25.24 -19.38
CA MET A 284 34.23 24.80 -20.52
C MET A 284 34.17 25.78 -21.71
N ARG A 285 33.00 26.38 -21.98
CA ARG A 285 32.85 27.40 -23.04
C ARG A 285 33.50 28.74 -22.73
N ILE A 286 33.53 29.15 -21.46
CA ILE A 286 34.15 30.41 -21.03
C ILE A 286 35.69 30.25 -20.91
N GLY A 287 36.18 29.07 -20.51
CA GLY A 287 37.61 28.76 -20.44
C GLY A 287 38.34 28.70 -21.79
N ALA A 288 37.62 28.47 -22.89
CA ALA A 288 38.22 28.37 -24.24
C ALA A 288 38.46 29.72 -24.94
N HIS A 289 37.97 30.84 -24.40
CA HIS A 289 38.06 32.16 -25.06
C HIS A 289 38.99 33.18 -24.39
N SER A 290 39.67 32.85 -23.29
CA SER A 290 40.56 33.80 -22.57
C SER A 290 42.07 33.53 -22.74
N SER A 291 42.49 32.78 -23.76
CA SER A 291 43.91 32.61 -24.09
C SER A 291 44.23 33.20 -25.45
N THR A 292 44.20 34.52 -25.57
CA THR A 292 44.88 35.23 -26.64
C THR A 292 45.34 36.62 -26.19
N TYR A 293 46.66 36.79 -26.19
CA TYR A 293 47.45 38.03 -26.26
C TYR A 293 47.68 38.88 -25.00
N LEU A 294 48.81 38.63 -24.35
CA LEU A 294 49.64 39.63 -23.67
C LEU A 294 50.63 40.25 -24.69
N PRO A 295 50.83 41.58 -24.76
CA PRO A 295 51.94 42.18 -25.49
C PRO A 295 53.19 42.24 -24.60
N HIS A 296 54.32 41.76 -25.14
CA HIS A 296 55.64 41.98 -24.55
C HIS A 296 56.13 43.41 -24.84
N PHE A 297 56.42 44.17 -23.78
CA PHE A 297 57.22 45.39 -23.84
C PHE A 297 58.71 45.03 -23.79
N LYS A 298 59.48 45.50 -24.78
CA LYS A 298 60.77 46.17 -24.63
C LYS A 298 60.99 47.11 -25.80
#